data_AF-A0A679JM27-F1
#
_entry.id   AF-A0A679JM27-F1
#
_cell.length_a   1.000
_cell.length_b   1.000
_cell.length_c   1.000
_cell.angle_alpha   90.00
_cell.angle_beta   90.00
_cell.angle_gamma   90.00
#
_symmetry.space_group_name_H-M   'P 1'
#
loop_
_entity.id
_entity.type
_entity.pdbx_description
1 polymer ?
#
loop_
_entity_poly.entity_id
_entity_poly.type
_entity_poly.pdbx_seq_one_letter_code
_entity_poly.pdbx_strand_id
1 'polypeptide(L)'
;MAGLRAGLPALRAQARLLRLRVDALVRLLDGSGAAELAQLQLDAVELVQVDLRCDLGGQSAEAGFKLILACDIEQVELVTRQAVLGLHLVIQDHAADVAMVHQCALNAAAVEATYQNDRDTISQFPNLGLTRFLIHDAEGPVAKLSGAELTLLNTKLAAHAAVTWVRAKLPGTRVHRSGEWLYVPETLKNFPYQPSAEVFHDWIWESRAGHGQAAGVMLTYLGPIHGKKLLLGTPYTWVQATDGNRNWKVSHPNLVLNVILDRHKALLITFYKLN
;
A
#
# COMPACT_ATOMS: atom_id res chain seq x y z
N MET A 1 41.86 10.86 -19.63
CA MET A 1 41.50 11.05 -21.05
C MET A 1 40.59 9.93 -21.55
N ALA A 2 41.09 8.70 -21.75
CA ALA A 2 40.27 7.57 -22.22
C ALA A 2 39.09 7.22 -21.30
N GLY A 3 39.27 7.35 -19.98
CA GLY A 3 38.22 7.09 -18.98
C GLY A 3 36.99 7.98 -19.11
N LEU A 4 37.13 9.29 -19.38
CA LEU A 4 35.98 10.20 -19.54
C LEU A 4 35.23 9.97 -20.86
N ARG A 5 35.98 9.74 -21.96
CA ARG A 5 35.40 9.49 -23.29
C ARG A 5 34.55 8.22 -23.33
N ALA A 6 34.92 7.19 -22.57
CA ALA A 6 34.14 5.96 -22.45
C ALA A 6 33.09 6.04 -21.32
N GLY A 7 33.43 6.69 -20.20
CA GLY A 7 32.64 6.71 -18.97
C GLY A 7 31.37 7.57 -19.07
N LEU A 8 31.44 8.76 -19.67
CA LEU A 8 30.28 9.66 -19.78
C LEU A 8 29.16 9.07 -20.65
N PRO A 9 29.41 8.50 -21.85
CA PRO A 9 28.37 7.83 -22.64
C PRO A 9 27.78 6.61 -21.94
N ALA A 10 28.62 5.82 -21.25
CA ALA A 10 28.17 4.63 -20.52
C ALA A 10 27.26 5.02 -19.33
N LEU A 11 27.67 6.01 -18.53
CA LEU A 11 26.88 6.52 -17.40
C LEU A 11 25.55 7.12 -17.87
N ARG A 12 25.57 7.87 -18.97
CA ARG A 12 24.35 8.41 -19.61
C ARG A 12 23.37 7.31 -20.01
N ALA A 13 23.87 6.24 -20.63
CA ALA A 13 23.03 5.10 -21.01
C ALA A 13 22.44 4.39 -19.78
N GLN A 14 23.24 4.20 -18.73
CA GLN A 14 22.78 3.64 -17.46
C GLN A 14 21.71 4.49 -16.80
N ALA A 15 21.92 5.82 -16.71
CA ALA A 15 20.95 6.75 -16.13
C ALA A 15 19.61 6.70 -16.87
N ARG A 16 19.61 6.64 -18.21
CA ARG A 16 18.39 6.50 -19.04
C ARG A 16 17.65 5.20 -18.80
N LEU A 17 18.37 4.07 -18.77
CA LEU A 17 17.75 2.77 -18.51
C LEU A 17 17.16 2.71 -17.09
N LEU A 18 17.89 3.23 -16.11
CA LEU A 18 17.42 3.30 -14.73
C LEU A 18 16.21 4.22 -14.59
N ARG A 19 16.18 5.36 -15.30
CA ARG A 19 15.03 6.25 -15.31
C ARG A 19 13.77 5.55 -15.79
N LEU A 20 13.83 4.79 -16.89
CA LEU A 20 12.67 4.04 -17.39
C LEU A 20 12.12 3.06 -16.34
N ARG A 21 13.03 2.41 -15.60
CA ARG A 21 12.68 1.51 -14.50
C ARG A 21 12.04 2.26 -13.33
N VAL A 22 12.62 3.39 -12.91
CA VAL A 22 12.07 4.24 -11.84
C VAL A 22 10.69 4.79 -12.22
N ASP A 23 10.52 5.30 -13.44
CA ASP A 23 9.23 5.81 -13.94
C ASP A 23 8.15 4.71 -13.93
N ALA A 24 8.51 3.47 -14.24
CA ALA A 24 7.59 2.33 -14.15
C ALA A 24 7.19 2.03 -12.69
N LEU A 25 8.13 2.08 -11.75
CA LEU A 25 7.86 1.88 -10.32
C LEU A 25 6.97 2.98 -9.74
N VAL A 26 7.21 4.25 -10.11
CA VAL A 26 6.36 5.38 -9.73
C VAL A 26 4.91 5.14 -10.15
N ARG A 27 4.69 4.72 -11.41
CA ARG A 27 3.33 4.40 -11.90
C ARG A 27 2.69 3.21 -11.18
N LEU A 28 3.48 2.20 -10.82
CA LEU A 28 2.98 1.03 -10.08
C LEU A 28 2.57 1.37 -8.65
N LEU A 29 3.22 2.35 -8.02
CA LEU A 29 3.00 2.76 -6.65
C LEU A 29 2.13 4.01 -6.50
N ASP A 30 1.70 4.60 -7.60
CA ASP A 30 0.82 5.75 -7.54
C ASP A 30 -0.48 5.41 -6.79
N GLY A 31 -0.89 6.29 -5.86
CA GLY A 31 -2.05 6.09 -4.99
C GLY A 31 -1.92 4.97 -3.94
N SER A 32 -0.77 4.31 -3.80
CA SER A 32 -0.55 3.20 -2.85
C SER A 32 -0.29 3.64 -1.41
N GLY A 33 0.03 4.92 -1.17
CA GLY A 33 0.44 5.40 0.17
C GLY A 33 1.85 4.97 0.60
N ALA A 34 2.61 4.26 -0.24
CA ALA A 34 3.99 3.85 0.06
C ALA A 34 4.91 5.07 0.26
N ALA A 35 5.69 5.09 1.34
CA ALA A 35 6.54 6.21 1.72
C ALA A 35 7.67 6.47 0.71
N GLU A 36 8.14 5.40 0.06
CA GLU A 36 9.25 5.40 -0.88
C GLU A 36 8.91 6.06 -2.22
N LEU A 37 7.61 6.27 -2.52
CA LEU A 37 7.16 6.92 -3.75
C LEU A 37 7.75 8.33 -3.92
N ALA A 38 7.83 9.10 -2.83
CA ALA A 38 8.39 10.45 -2.87
C ALA A 38 9.88 10.43 -3.25
N GLN A 39 10.64 9.46 -2.72
CA GLN A 39 12.05 9.32 -3.06
C GLN A 39 12.23 8.91 -4.53
N LEU A 40 11.42 7.97 -5.05
CA LEU A 40 11.50 7.59 -6.47
C LEU A 40 11.19 8.74 -7.43
N GLN A 41 10.26 9.64 -7.07
CA GLN A 41 9.98 10.82 -7.88
C GLN A 41 11.17 11.79 -7.93
N LEU A 42 11.90 11.94 -6.83
CA LEU A 42 13.14 12.72 -6.80
C LEU A 42 14.24 12.05 -7.64
N ASP A 43 14.41 10.74 -7.48
CA ASP A 43 15.39 9.95 -8.24
C ASP A 43 15.13 10.05 -9.76
N ALA A 44 13.85 10.05 -10.18
CA ALA A 44 13.49 10.22 -11.59
C ALA A 44 14.00 11.57 -12.15
N VAL A 45 13.85 12.66 -11.38
CA VAL A 45 14.33 13.99 -11.76
C VAL A 45 15.85 14.05 -11.79
N GLU A 46 16.53 13.50 -10.78
CA GLU A 46 17.99 13.47 -10.71
C GLU A 46 18.60 12.70 -11.89
N LEU A 47 17.99 11.57 -12.30
CA LEU A 47 18.46 10.81 -13.45
C LEU A 47 18.33 11.59 -14.78
N VAL A 48 17.34 12.49 -14.91
CA VAL A 48 17.27 13.43 -16.05
C VAL A 48 18.44 14.40 -16.00
N GLN A 49 18.73 14.94 -14.82
CA GLN A 49 19.83 15.88 -14.65
C GLN A 49 21.19 15.23 -14.94
N VAL A 50 21.40 13.97 -14.52
CA VAL A 50 22.60 13.19 -14.88
C VAL A 50 22.71 12.99 -16.39
N ASP A 51 21.62 12.65 -17.09
CA ASP A 51 21.63 12.51 -18.56
C ASP A 51 22.09 13.81 -19.24
N LEU A 52 21.53 14.96 -18.80
CA LEU A 52 21.90 16.28 -19.31
C LEU A 52 23.36 16.64 -18.99
N ARG A 53 23.81 16.43 -17.75
CA ARG A 53 25.20 16.69 -17.33
C ARG A 53 26.20 15.83 -18.08
N CYS A 54 25.89 14.55 -18.32
CA CYS A 54 26.75 13.67 -19.11
C CYS A 54 26.85 14.12 -20.58
N ASP A 55 25.77 14.64 -21.16
CA ASP A 55 25.78 15.18 -22.54
C ASP A 55 26.63 16.45 -22.64
N LEU A 56 26.38 17.43 -21.77
CA LEU A 56 27.10 18.70 -21.72
C LEU A 56 28.58 18.50 -21.34
N GLY A 57 28.85 17.64 -20.37
CA GLY A 57 30.19 17.26 -19.94
C GLY A 57 30.95 16.53 -21.05
N GLY A 58 30.28 15.69 -21.85
CA GLY A 58 30.88 15.04 -23.02
C GLY A 58 31.32 16.03 -24.09
N GLN A 59 30.47 17.02 -24.40
CA GLN A 59 30.79 18.10 -25.34
C GLN A 59 31.95 18.96 -24.85
N SER A 60 31.93 19.33 -23.56
CA SER A 60 32.97 20.14 -22.92
C SER A 60 34.31 19.42 -22.85
N ALA A 61 34.30 18.12 -22.52
CA ALA A 61 35.50 17.30 -22.50
C ALA A 61 36.11 17.19 -23.90
N GLU A 62 35.29 16.95 -24.93
CA GLU A 62 35.77 16.86 -26.32
C GLU A 62 36.35 18.17 -26.82
N ALA A 63 35.73 19.32 -26.49
CA ALA A 63 36.27 20.64 -26.81
C ALA A 63 37.61 20.89 -26.10
N GLY A 64 37.72 20.57 -24.81
CA GLY A 64 38.97 20.67 -24.05
C GLY A 64 40.08 19.78 -24.61
N PHE A 65 39.76 18.56 -25.04
CA PHE A 65 40.73 17.66 -25.66
C PHE A 65 41.25 18.19 -27.00
N LYS A 66 40.36 18.73 -27.84
CA LYS A 66 40.77 19.36 -29.11
C LYS A 66 41.69 20.56 -28.89
N LEU A 67 41.40 21.39 -27.89
CA LEU A 67 42.23 22.54 -27.53
C LEU A 67 43.64 22.12 -27.08
N ILE A 68 43.76 21.07 -26.26
CA ILE A 68 45.07 20.55 -25.83
C ILE A 68 45.86 20.01 -27.02
N LEU A 69 45.20 19.30 -27.94
CA LEU A 69 45.86 18.68 -29.10
C LEU A 69 46.30 19.69 -30.17
N ALA A 70 45.64 20.85 -30.26
CA ALA A 70 45.90 21.87 -31.27
C ALA A 70 46.84 22.99 -30.79
N CYS A 71 47.39 22.91 -29.58
CA CYS A 71 48.14 24.01 -28.98
C CYS A 71 49.59 24.09 -29.49
N ASP A 72 49.97 25.23 -30.09
CA ASP A 72 51.34 25.53 -30.50
C ASP A 72 52.24 25.90 -29.30
N ILE A 73 53.55 25.64 -29.45
CA ILE A 73 54.60 25.66 -28.40
C ILE A 73 54.62 26.96 -27.57
N GLU A 74 54.30 28.11 -28.16
CA GLU A 74 54.40 29.43 -27.50
C GLU A 74 53.22 29.75 -26.55
N GLN A 75 52.08 29.05 -26.65
CA GLN A 75 50.88 29.28 -25.80
C GLN A 75 50.49 28.08 -24.93
N VAL A 76 51.32 27.04 -24.92
CA VAL A 76 51.05 25.74 -24.25
C VAL A 76 50.63 25.93 -22.80
N GLU A 77 51.33 26.74 -22.01
CA GLU A 77 51.08 26.77 -20.57
C GLU A 77 49.68 27.30 -20.21
N LEU A 78 49.24 28.41 -20.82
CA LEU A 78 47.95 29.03 -20.51
C LEU A 78 46.78 28.20 -21.02
N VAL A 79 46.85 27.75 -22.28
CA VAL A 79 45.79 26.98 -22.94
C VAL A 79 45.62 25.61 -22.27
N THR A 80 46.73 24.95 -21.93
CA THR A 80 46.70 23.66 -21.24
C THR A 80 46.14 23.81 -19.83
N ARG A 81 46.49 24.88 -19.10
CA ARG A 81 45.95 25.13 -17.75
C ARG A 81 44.44 25.36 -17.75
N GLN A 82 43.92 26.16 -18.69
CA GLN A 82 42.47 26.38 -18.81
C GLN A 82 41.72 25.10 -19.18
N ALA A 83 42.25 24.32 -20.14
CA ALA A 83 41.65 23.05 -20.54
C ALA A 83 41.65 22.01 -19.39
N VAL A 84 42.73 21.95 -18.60
CA VAL A 84 42.83 21.06 -17.43
C VAL A 84 41.83 21.47 -16.33
N LEU A 85 41.67 22.77 -16.05
CA LEU A 85 40.68 23.25 -15.09
C LEU A 85 39.25 22.90 -15.51
N GLY A 86 38.91 23.09 -16.79
CA GLY A 86 37.61 22.70 -17.34
C GLY A 86 37.37 21.18 -17.26
N LEU A 87 38.37 20.36 -17.59
CA LEU A 87 38.29 18.91 -17.46
C LEU A 87 38.18 18.44 -16.00
N HIS A 88 38.77 19.16 -15.05
CA HIS A 88 38.69 18.81 -13.63
C HIS A 88 37.25 18.90 -13.09
N LEU A 89 36.50 19.93 -13.49
CA LEU A 89 35.08 20.05 -13.13
C LEU A 89 34.26 18.88 -13.69
N VAL A 90 34.47 18.52 -14.96
CA VAL A 90 33.79 17.37 -15.58
C VAL A 90 34.12 16.05 -14.87
N ILE A 91 35.34 15.89 -14.36
CA ILE A 91 35.74 14.70 -13.57
C ILE A 91 35.02 14.65 -12.22
N GLN A 92 34.93 15.78 -11.52
CA GLN A 92 34.23 15.86 -10.23
C GLN A 92 32.73 15.58 -10.40
N ASP A 93 32.09 16.22 -11.38
CA ASP A 93 30.68 16.00 -11.69
C ASP A 93 30.41 14.55 -12.08
N HIS A 94 31.30 13.95 -12.88
CA HIS A 94 31.18 12.54 -13.26
C HIS A 94 31.22 11.60 -12.05
N ALA A 95 32.11 11.82 -11.08
CA ALA A 95 32.19 10.99 -9.88
C ALA A 95 30.93 11.11 -9.01
N ALA A 96 30.40 12.33 -8.86
CA ALA A 96 29.14 12.57 -8.14
C ALA A 96 27.95 11.91 -8.85
N ASP A 97 27.89 12.01 -10.18
CA ASP A 97 26.84 11.39 -10.99
C ASP A 97 26.88 9.86 -10.94
N VAL A 98 28.07 9.25 -10.90
CA VAL A 98 28.21 7.79 -10.68
C VAL A 98 27.61 7.38 -9.34
N ALA A 99 27.92 8.12 -8.26
CA ALA A 99 27.36 7.84 -6.93
C ALA A 99 25.84 8.04 -6.91
N MET A 100 25.32 9.08 -7.58
CA MET A 100 23.89 9.34 -7.70
C MET A 100 23.16 8.21 -8.43
N VAL A 101 23.67 7.78 -9.60
CA VAL A 101 23.08 6.66 -10.36
C VAL A 101 23.09 5.37 -9.54
N HIS A 102 24.18 5.12 -8.80
CA HIS A 102 24.26 3.97 -7.90
C HIS A 102 23.20 4.03 -6.78
N GLN A 103 23.05 5.19 -6.13
CA GLN A 103 22.05 5.37 -5.07
C GLN A 103 20.63 5.20 -5.59
N CYS A 104 20.31 5.79 -6.75
CA CYS A 104 19.02 5.60 -7.41
C CYS A 104 18.76 4.12 -7.73
N ALA A 105 19.80 3.35 -8.10
CA ALA A 105 19.67 1.93 -8.38
C ALA A 105 19.36 1.11 -7.11
N LEU A 106 19.98 1.46 -5.97
CA LEU A 106 19.69 0.86 -4.67
C LEU A 106 18.26 1.18 -4.22
N ASN A 107 17.83 2.43 -4.36
CA ASN A 107 16.47 2.85 -4.03
C ASN A 107 15.44 2.09 -4.88
N ALA A 108 15.64 2.01 -6.20
CA ALA A 108 14.76 1.26 -7.09
C ALA A 108 14.67 -0.23 -6.73
N ALA A 109 15.80 -0.86 -6.39
CA ALA A 109 15.83 -2.26 -5.98
C ALA A 109 15.10 -2.50 -4.64
N ALA A 110 15.25 -1.60 -3.67
CA ALA A 110 14.53 -1.68 -2.40
C ALA A 110 13.01 -1.59 -2.61
N VAL A 111 12.57 -0.67 -3.46
CA VAL A 111 11.14 -0.49 -3.77
C VAL A 111 10.56 -1.68 -4.51
N GLU A 112 11.30 -2.31 -5.43
CA GLU A 112 10.87 -3.55 -6.06
C GLU A 112 10.65 -4.68 -5.06
N ALA A 113 11.52 -4.79 -4.05
CA ALA A 113 11.35 -5.77 -2.98
C ALA A 113 10.07 -5.48 -2.17
N THR A 114 9.80 -4.22 -1.81
CA THR A 114 8.54 -3.82 -1.16
C THR A 114 7.33 -4.17 -2.03
N TYR A 115 7.37 -3.84 -3.31
CA TYR A 115 6.31 -4.16 -4.25
C TYR A 115 6.05 -5.67 -4.37
N GLN A 116 7.10 -6.48 -4.37
CA GLN A 116 6.98 -7.93 -4.40
C GLN A 116 6.36 -8.46 -3.10
N ASN A 117 6.79 -7.95 -1.94
CA ASN A 117 6.20 -8.30 -0.64
C ASN A 117 4.70 -7.95 -0.57
N ASP A 118 4.30 -6.81 -1.12
CA ASP A 118 2.88 -6.44 -1.21
C ASP A 118 2.09 -7.44 -2.06
N ARG A 119 2.64 -7.86 -3.20
CA ARG A 119 2.02 -8.88 -4.07
C ARG A 119 1.90 -10.22 -3.36
N ASP A 120 2.92 -10.62 -2.65
CA ASP A 120 2.94 -11.88 -1.91
C ASP A 120 1.91 -11.85 -0.78
N THR A 121 1.80 -10.71 -0.06
CA THR A 121 0.77 -10.50 0.97
C THR A 121 -0.64 -10.60 0.40
N ILE A 122 -0.92 -9.96 -0.74
CA ILE A 122 -2.23 -10.04 -1.42
C ILE A 122 -2.53 -11.49 -1.84
N SER A 123 -1.53 -12.19 -2.36
CA SER A 123 -1.65 -13.59 -2.78
C SER A 123 -1.89 -14.53 -1.60
N GLN A 124 -1.24 -14.29 -0.46
CA GLN A 124 -1.36 -15.09 0.75
C GLN A 124 -2.73 -14.93 1.42
N PHE A 125 -3.34 -13.75 1.34
CA PHE A 125 -4.62 -13.44 1.99
C PHE A 125 -5.71 -12.99 0.99
N PRO A 126 -6.09 -13.86 0.04
CA PRO A 126 -6.91 -13.46 -1.12
C PRO A 126 -8.34 -13.03 -0.73
N ASN A 127 -8.87 -13.47 0.41
CA ASN A 127 -10.23 -13.12 0.84
C ASN A 127 -10.27 -11.74 1.52
N LEU A 128 -9.14 -11.20 1.94
CA LEU A 128 -9.09 -9.89 2.60
C LEU A 128 -9.26 -8.72 1.62
N GLY A 129 -9.20 -8.94 0.31
CA GLY A 129 -9.35 -7.86 -0.69
C GLY A 129 -8.40 -6.69 -0.44
N LEU A 130 -7.17 -6.99 0.01
CA LEU A 130 -6.17 -5.98 0.35
C LEU A 130 -5.75 -5.21 -0.89
N THR A 131 -5.69 -3.90 -0.76
CA THR A 131 -5.02 -3.00 -1.72
C THR A 131 -3.69 -2.57 -1.12
N ARG A 132 -2.74 -2.10 -1.95
CA ARG A 132 -1.47 -1.56 -1.42
C ARG A 132 -1.69 -0.43 -0.41
N PHE A 133 -2.68 0.43 -0.67
CA PHE A 133 -3.09 1.45 0.30
C PHE A 133 -3.40 0.86 1.67
N LEU A 134 -4.18 -0.23 1.74
CA LEU A 134 -4.53 -0.87 3.01
C LEU A 134 -3.36 -1.62 3.66
N ILE A 135 -2.34 -2.01 2.88
CA ILE A 135 -1.11 -2.62 3.40
C ILE A 135 -0.28 -1.56 4.14
N HIS A 136 -0.15 -0.38 3.55
CA HIS A 136 0.71 0.71 4.07
C HIS A 136 -0.01 1.70 4.99
N ASP A 137 -1.34 1.62 5.11
CA ASP A 137 -2.10 2.42 6.08
C ASP A 137 -1.80 1.94 7.51
N ALA A 138 -1.35 2.85 8.37
CA ALA A 138 -1.02 2.58 9.77
C ALA A 138 -2.20 2.08 10.61
N GLU A 139 -3.44 2.31 10.16
CA GLU A 139 -4.66 1.77 10.76
C GLU A 139 -5.24 0.57 10.00
N GLY A 140 -4.65 0.24 8.85
CA GLY A 140 -5.00 -0.88 8.00
C GLY A 140 -4.87 -2.22 8.71
N PRO A 141 -5.59 -3.26 8.26
CA PRO A 141 -5.54 -4.58 8.88
C PRO A 141 -4.13 -5.17 8.88
N VAL A 142 -3.28 -4.85 7.89
CA VAL A 142 -1.92 -5.39 7.78
C VAL A 142 -0.97 -4.78 8.81
N ALA A 143 -1.13 -3.49 9.14
CA ALA A 143 -0.34 -2.83 10.18
C ALA A 143 -0.83 -3.15 11.59
N LYS A 144 -2.12 -3.47 11.74
CA LYS A 144 -2.79 -3.63 13.05
C LYS A 144 -2.91 -5.07 13.53
N LEU A 145 -2.76 -6.06 12.65
CA LEU A 145 -2.94 -7.48 12.97
C LEU A 145 -1.63 -8.24 12.77
N SER A 146 -1.36 -9.19 13.65
CA SER A 146 -0.29 -10.16 13.46
C SER A 146 -0.60 -11.11 12.28
N GLY A 147 0.43 -11.75 11.73
CA GLY A 147 0.25 -12.71 10.64
C GLY A 147 -0.69 -13.88 10.97
N ALA A 148 -0.72 -14.33 12.23
CA ALA A 148 -1.65 -15.36 12.68
C ALA A 148 -3.10 -14.85 12.69
N GLU A 149 -3.34 -13.61 13.12
CA GLU A 149 -4.66 -12.98 13.13
C GLU A 149 -5.17 -12.72 11.69
N LEU A 150 -4.30 -12.28 10.78
CA LEU A 150 -4.63 -12.15 9.36
C LEU A 150 -5.01 -13.50 8.74
N THR A 151 -4.27 -14.56 9.07
CA THR A 151 -4.56 -15.93 8.61
C THR A 151 -5.92 -16.41 9.13
N LEU A 152 -6.20 -16.17 10.41
CA LEU A 152 -7.47 -16.53 11.03
C LEU A 152 -8.63 -15.77 10.38
N LEU A 153 -8.50 -14.46 10.21
CA LEU A 153 -9.51 -13.63 9.55
C LEU A 153 -9.78 -14.08 8.11
N ASN A 154 -8.71 -14.29 7.32
CA ASN A 154 -8.81 -14.76 5.94
C ASN A 154 -9.52 -16.13 5.84
N THR A 155 -9.31 -17.00 6.85
CA THR A 155 -9.98 -18.30 6.97
C THR A 155 -11.45 -18.15 7.34
N LYS A 156 -11.78 -17.29 8.32
CA LYS A 156 -13.16 -17.05 8.76
C LYS A 156 -14.02 -16.42 7.67
N LEU A 157 -13.43 -15.71 6.70
CA LEU A 157 -14.17 -15.23 5.55
C LEU A 157 -14.74 -16.36 4.66
N ALA A 158 -14.21 -17.59 4.70
CA ALA A 158 -14.81 -18.80 4.13
C ALA A 158 -15.44 -18.63 2.73
N ALA A 159 -14.63 -18.19 1.75
CA ALA A 159 -15.02 -17.90 0.35
C ALA A 159 -15.83 -16.60 0.12
N HIS A 160 -15.99 -15.78 1.15
CA HIS A 160 -16.38 -14.37 1.02
C HIS A 160 -15.13 -13.51 0.90
N ALA A 161 -15.20 -12.42 0.15
CA ALA A 161 -14.10 -11.48 0.03
C ALA A 161 -14.52 -10.12 0.59
N ALA A 162 -13.66 -9.47 1.37
CA ALA A 162 -13.83 -8.06 1.67
C ALA A 162 -13.65 -7.26 0.37
N VAL A 163 -14.61 -6.39 0.07
CA VAL A 163 -14.62 -5.60 -1.17
C VAL A 163 -14.29 -4.14 -0.88
N THR A 164 -14.60 -3.68 0.34
CA THR A 164 -14.30 -2.33 0.78
C THR A 164 -13.97 -2.37 2.26
N TRP A 165 -13.07 -1.50 2.69
CA TRP A 165 -12.67 -1.34 4.08
C TRP A 165 -12.95 0.10 4.52
N VAL A 166 -13.47 0.27 5.73
CA VAL A 166 -13.76 1.59 6.32
C VAL A 166 -13.13 1.72 7.69
N ARG A 167 -12.75 2.93 8.04
CA ARG A 167 -12.24 3.25 9.36
C ARG A 167 -13.38 3.32 10.37
N ALA A 168 -13.28 2.54 11.44
CA ALA A 168 -14.26 2.53 12.53
C ALA A 168 -13.57 2.42 13.89
N LYS A 169 -14.20 2.98 14.93
CA LYS A 169 -13.68 2.96 16.30
C LYS A 169 -14.28 1.79 17.08
N LEU A 170 -13.45 1.06 17.80
CA LEU A 170 -13.94 0.04 18.73
C LEU A 170 -14.66 0.68 19.92
N PRO A 171 -15.77 0.09 20.38
CA PRO A 171 -16.38 0.48 21.64
C PRO A 171 -15.39 0.38 22.79
N GLY A 172 -15.47 1.32 23.74
CA GLY A 172 -14.63 1.33 24.95
C GLY A 172 -14.85 0.13 25.88
N THR A 173 -15.87 -0.68 25.61
CA THR A 173 -16.26 -1.86 26.40
C THR A 173 -15.52 -3.14 25.98
N ARG A 174 -14.73 -3.12 24.90
CA ARG A 174 -13.98 -4.30 24.45
C ARG A 174 -12.69 -4.50 25.25
N VAL A 175 -12.42 -5.75 25.61
CA VAL A 175 -11.29 -6.12 26.48
C VAL A 175 -9.95 -5.96 25.76
N HIS A 176 -9.93 -6.22 24.46
CA HIS A 176 -8.74 -6.05 23.61
C HIS A 176 -8.94 -4.81 22.74
N ARG A 177 -7.89 -3.98 22.64
CA ARG A 177 -7.84 -2.84 21.70
C ARG A 177 -8.98 -1.82 21.88
N SER A 178 -9.43 -1.66 23.13
CA SER A 178 -10.51 -0.76 23.51
C SER A 178 -10.30 0.65 23.00
N GLY A 179 -11.31 1.21 22.32
CA GLY A 179 -11.26 2.58 21.82
C GLY A 179 -10.29 2.82 20.65
N GLU A 180 -9.63 1.78 20.13
CA GLU A 180 -8.76 1.91 18.96
C GLU A 180 -9.56 2.16 17.68
N TRP A 181 -8.95 2.92 16.77
CA TRP A 181 -9.40 3.01 15.38
C TRP A 181 -8.75 1.92 14.56
N LEU A 182 -9.55 1.27 13.72
CA LEU A 182 -9.10 0.22 12.82
C LEU A 182 -9.91 0.20 11.53
N TYR A 183 -9.31 -0.30 10.46
CA TYR A 183 -10.02 -0.62 9.24
C TYR A 183 -10.82 -1.92 9.40
N VAL A 184 -12.13 -1.81 9.21
CA VAL A 184 -13.08 -2.92 9.23
C VAL A 184 -13.57 -3.19 7.81
N PRO A 185 -13.87 -4.44 7.43
CA PRO A 185 -14.54 -4.73 6.18
C PRO A 185 -15.89 -4.01 6.18
N GLU A 186 -16.11 -3.11 5.24
CA GLU A 186 -17.39 -2.43 5.09
C GLU A 186 -18.40 -3.32 4.39
N THR A 187 -17.93 -4.02 3.35
CA THR A 187 -18.76 -4.91 2.54
C THR A 187 -18.00 -6.20 2.28
N LEU A 188 -18.71 -7.31 2.42
CA LEU A 188 -18.23 -8.62 2.01
C LEU A 188 -19.06 -9.08 0.81
N LYS A 189 -18.41 -9.73 -0.15
CA LYS A 189 -19.08 -10.29 -1.32
C LYS A 189 -20.21 -11.23 -0.88
N ASN A 190 -21.41 -11.04 -1.42
CA ASN A 190 -22.61 -11.82 -1.10
C ASN A 190 -23.04 -11.78 0.38
N PHE A 191 -22.67 -10.74 1.14
CA PHE A 191 -23.07 -10.58 2.54
C PHE A 191 -24.08 -9.41 2.69
N PRO A 192 -25.28 -9.63 3.27
CA PRO A 192 -26.37 -8.65 3.24
C PRO A 192 -26.25 -7.51 4.25
N TYR A 193 -25.23 -7.55 5.12
CA TYR A 193 -25.01 -6.54 6.18
C TYR A 193 -23.58 -6.00 6.13
N GLN A 194 -23.36 -4.85 6.76
CA GLN A 194 -22.01 -4.37 7.04
C GLN A 194 -21.59 -4.89 8.40
N PRO A 195 -20.41 -5.51 8.57
CA PRO A 195 -19.93 -5.84 9.89
C PRO A 195 -19.45 -4.56 10.59
N SER A 196 -19.87 -4.35 11.84
CA SER A 196 -19.32 -3.29 12.69
C SER A 196 -17.91 -3.61 13.15
N ALA A 197 -17.19 -2.62 13.69
CA ALA A 197 -15.89 -2.83 14.33
C ALA A 197 -15.95 -3.85 15.46
N GLU A 198 -17.07 -3.90 16.18
CA GLU A 198 -17.33 -4.86 17.23
C GLU A 198 -17.36 -6.30 16.67
N VAL A 199 -18.15 -6.56 15.63
CA VAL A 199 -18.21 -7.88 14.97
C VAL A 199 -16.86 -8.26 14.38
N PHE A 200 -16.19 -7.32 13.72
CA PHE A 200 -14.88 -7.55 13.13
C PHE A 200 -13.83 -7.93 14.18
N HIS A 201 -13.80 -7.21 15.30
CA HIS A 201 -12.92 -7.53 16.41
C HIS A 201 -13.25 -8.90 16.98
N ASP A 202 -14.52 -9.16 17.29
CA ASP A 202 -14.90 -10.46 17.87
C ASP A 202 -14.64 -11.61 16.87
N TRP A 203 -14.62 -11.34 15.57
CA TRP A 203 -14.14 -12.31 14.57
C TRP A 203 -12.68 -12.65 14.70
N ILE A 204 -11.80 -11.71 14.98
CA ILE A 204 -10.38 -12.00 15.08
C ILE A 204 -10.07 -12.64 16.44
N TRP A 205 -10.62 -12.10 17.52
CA TRP A 205 -10.20 -12.46 18.88
C TRP A 205 -11.13 -13.42 19.62
N GLU A 206 -12.41 -13.49 19.27
CA GLU A 206 -13.39 -14.13 20.13
C GLU A 206 -13.80 -15.54 19.66
N SER A 207 -13.93 -16.43 20.66
CA SER A 207 -14.34 -17.83 20.54
C SER A 207 -15.74 -18.09 21.09
N ARG A 208 -16.44 -17.04 21.56
CA ARG A 208 -17.79 -17.16 22.14
C ARG A 208 -18.78 -17.67 21.10
N ALA A 209 -19.67 -18.56 21.51
CA ALA A 209 -20.71 -19.10 20.64
C ALA A 209 -21.54 -17.99 19.97
N GLY A 210 -21.56 -17.98 18.63
CA GLY A 210 -22.28 -16.98 17.81
C GLY A 210 -21.40 -15.87 17.25
N HIS A 211 -20.38 -15.44 18.00
CA HIS A 211 -19.34 -14.51 17.51
C HIS A 211 -18.15 -15.29 16.96
N GLY A 212 -17.51 -14.75 15.92
CA GLY A 212 -16.33 -15.39 15.33
C GLY A 212 -16.57 -16.70 14.58
N GLN A 213 -17.82 -17.00 14.18
CA GLN A 213 -18.08 -18.04 13.18
C GLN A 213 -17.60 -17.61 11.79
N ALA A 214 -17.45 -18.58 10.89
CA ALA A 214 -17.18 -18.30 9.49
C ALA A 214 -18.33 -17.50 8.85
N ALA A 215 -18.02 -16.55 7.96
CA ALA A 215 -18.99 -15.68 7.31
C ALA A 215 -20.08 -16.48 6.55
N GLY A 216 -19.70 -17.60 5.93
CA GLY A 216 -20.64 -18.52 5.29
C GLY A 216 -21.69 -19.08 6.26
N VAL A 217 -21.32 -19.36 7.51
CA VAL A 217 -22.28 -19.84 8.53
C VAL A 217 -23.23 -18.71 8.92
N MET A 218 -22.72 -17.49 9.10
CA MET A 218 -23.56 -16.33 9.40
C MET A 218 -24.60 -16.08 8.30
N LEU A 219 -24.22 -16.26 7.04
CA LEU A 219 -25.14 -16.12 5.91
C LEU A 219 -26.32 -17.07 5.94
N THR A 220 -26.13 -18.30 6.43
CA THR A 220 -27.23 -19.25 6.57
C THR A 220 -28.34 -18.73 7.48
N TYR A 221 -27.97 -17.93 8.50
CA TYR A 221 -28.92 -17.30 9.41
C TYR A 221 -29.43 -15.95 8.89
N LEU A 222 -28.55 -15.14 8.31
CA LEU A 222 -28.83 -13.75 7.92
C LEU A 222 -29.61 -13.62 6.60
N GLY A 223 -29.39 -14.53 5.65
CA GLY A 223 -30.05 -14.52 4.33
C GLY A 223 -31.58 -14.62 4.40
N PRO A 224 -32.15 -15.61 5.13
CA PRO A 224 -33.59 -15.73 5.33
C PRO A 224 -34.24 -14.52 6.02
N ILE A 225 -33.51 -13.86 6.93
CA ILE A 225 -33.98 -12.66 7.63
C ILE A 225 -34.22 -11.54 6.61
N HIS A 226 -33.20 -11.24 5.81
CA HIS A 226 -33.26 -10.15 4.83
C HIS A 226 -34.26 -10.43 3.69
N GLY A 227 -34.26 -11.65 3.14
CA GLY A 227 -35.05 -11.98 1.94
C GLY A 227 -36.46 -12.52 2.20
N LYS A 228 -36.67 -13.24 3.31
CA LYS A 228 -37.93 -13.96 3.58
C LYS A 228 -38.66 -13.48 4.82
N LYS A 229 -38.06 -12.56 5.60
CA LYS A 229 -38.56 -12.13 6.93
C LYS A 229 -38.76 -13.31 7.90
N LEU A 230 -37.92 -14.34 7.75
CA LEU A 230 -37.92 -15.54 8.61
C LEU A 230 -36.57 -15.67 9.32
N LEU A 231 -36.61 -16.13 10.57
CA LEU A 231 -35.46 -16.49 11.36
C LEU A 231 -35.63 -17.92 11.87
N LEU A 232 -34.69 -18.81 11.53
CA LEU A 232 -34.76 -20.25 11.84
C LEU A 232 -36.10 -20.91 11.42
N GLY A 233 -36.68 -20.46 10.32
CA GLY A 233 -37.95 -21.00 9.79
C GLY A 233 -39.21 -20.42 10.43
N THR A 234 -39.10 -19.50 11.40
CA THR A 234 -40.26 -18.82 12.01
C THR A 234 -40.24 -17.31 11.72
N PRO A 235 -41.41 -16.65 11.65
CA PRO A 235 -41.45 -15.18 11.58
C PRO A 235 -40.81 -14.56 12.82
N TYR A 236 -39.96 -13.56 12.63
CA TYR A 236 -39.38 -12.79 13.74
C TYR A 236 -40.04 -11.42 13.82
N THR A 237 -40.01 -10.81 15.01
CA THR A 237 -40.47 -9.45 15.22
C THR A 237 -39.29 -8.49 15.25
N TRP A 238 -39.42 -7.40 14.51
CA TRP A 238 -38.57 -6.24 14.66
C TRP A 238 -39.01 -5.49 15.91
N VAL A 239 -38.14 -5.46 16.91
CA VAL A 239 -38.34 -4.64 18.10
C VAL A 239 -37.38 -3.47 17.99
N GLN A 240 -37.92 -2.26 17.86
CA GLN A 240 -37.10 -1.07 17.98
C GLN A 240 -36.52 -1.07 19.40
N ALA A 241 -35.20 -0.92 19.50
CA ALA A 241 -34.55 -0.90 20.80
C ALA A 241 -35.03 0.34 21.59
N THR A 242 -35.30 0.15 22.89
CA THR A 242 -35.99 1.10 23.77
C THR A 242 -35.22 2.41 23.97
N ASP A 243 -33.95 2.43 23.57
CA ASP A 243 -32.95 3.49 23.68
C ASP A 243 -33.02 4.56 22.56
N GLY A 244 -34.05 4.53 21.72
CA GLY A 244 -34.47 5.74 21.01
C GLY A 244 -33.49 6.29 19.97
N ASN A 245 -32.81 5.41 19.23
CA ASN A 245 -32.01 5.78 18.06
C ASN A 245 -31.81 4.54 17.20
N ARG A 246 -32.33 4.50 15.95
CA ARG A 246 -32.01 3.61 14.79
C ARG A 246 -31.56 2.15 15.00
N ASN A 247 -31.65 1.65 16.21
CA ASN A 247 -31.20 0.36 16.69
C ASN A 247 -32.43 -0.52 16.67
N TRP A 248 -32.34 -1.57 15.88
CA TRP A 248 -33.40 -2.53 15.70
C TRP A 248 -32.89 -3.89 16.17
N LYS A 249 -33.65 -4.49 17.08
CA LYS A 249 -33.39 -5.83 17.56
C LYS A 249 -34.28 -6.80 16.81
N VAL A 250 -33.67 -7.81 16.23
CA VAL A 250 -34.39 -9.02 15.81
C VAL A 250 -34.36 -9.97 16.99
N SER A 251 -35.53 -10.20 17.59
CA SER A 251 -35.68 -11.10 18.73
C SER A 251 -36.30 -12.42 18.27
N HIS A 252 -35.64 -13.53 18.58
CA HIS A 252 -36.10 -14.90 18.34
C HIS A 252 -35.80 -15.76 19.57
N PRO A 253 -36.62 -16.79 19.91
CA PRO A 253 -36.43 -17.60 21.12
C PRO A 253 -35.03 -18.20 21.29
N ASN A 254 -34.37 -18.52 20.17
CA ASN A 254 -33.06 -19.17 20.14
C ASN A 254 -31.92 -18.27 19.65
N LEU A 255 -32.22 -17.00 19.30
CA LEU A 255 -31.23 -16.10 18.70
C LEU A 255 -31.56 -14.63 18.99
N VAL A 256 -30.54 -13.86 19.36
CA VAL A 256 -30.63 -12.40 19.44
C VAL A 256 -29.69 -11.76 18.43
N LEU A 257 -30.24 -10.82 17.67
CA LEU A 257 -29.55 -10.07 16.63
C LEU A 257 -29.74 -8.56 16.86
N ASN A 258 -28.64 -7.83 17.08
CA ASN A 258 -28.68 -6.37 17.15
C ASN A 258 -28.17 -5.79 15.83
N VAL A 259 -29.04 -5.04 15.16
CA VAL A 259 -28.78 -4.41 13.86
C VAL A 259 -29.07 -2.92 13.98
N ILE A 260 -28.14 -2.06 13.57
CA ILE A 260 -28.45 -0.63 13.38
C ILE A 260 -28.88 -0.44 11.93
N LEU A 261 -30.04 0.17 11.71
CA LEU A 261 -30.41 0.66 10.40
C LEU A 261 -29.83 2.06 10.25
N ASP A 262 -28.64 2.17 9.65
CA ASP A 262 -28.15 3.48 9.24
C ASP A 262 -28.95 3.99 8.02
N ARG A 263 -28.94 5.31 7.78
CA ARG A 263 -29.65 6.00 6.69
C ARG A 263 -29.36 5.42 5.30
N HIS A 264 -28.26 4.70 5.15
CA HIS A 264 -27.83 4.14 3.88
C HIS A 264 -27.78 2.60 3.85
N LYS A 265 -27.61 1.91 5.01
CA LYS A 265 -27.34 0.46 5.07
C LYS A 265 -27.72 -0.17 6.42
N ALA A 266 -27.91 -1.49 6.44
CA ALA A 266 -28.08 -2.28 7.68
C ALA A 266 -26.71 -2.72 8.23
N LEU A 267 -26.34 -2.22 9.41
CA LEU A 267 -25.10 -2.50 10.12
C LEU A 267 -25.33 -3.60 11.18
N LEU A 268 -24.55 -4.67 11.11
CA LEU A 268 -24.58 -5.76 12.08
C LEU A 268 -23.69 -5.42 13.29
N ILE A 269 -24.28 -5.30 14.47
CA ILE A 269 -23.57 -5.02 15.73
C ILE A 269 -23.21 -6.34 16.44
N THR A 270 -24.20 -7.23 16.60
CA THR A 270 -23.98 -8.50 17.30
C THR A 270 -24.94 -9.59 16.81
N PHE A 271 -24.50 -10.84 16.93
CA PHE A 271 -25.29 -12.05 16.72
C PHE A 271 -24.99 -13.05 17.84
N TYR A 272 -26.01 -13.45 18.60
CA TYR A 272 -25.88 -14.44 19.66
C TYR A 272 -26.85 -15.60 19.45
N LYS A 273 -26.33 -16.82 19.49
CA LYS A 273 -27.16 -18.02 19.75
C LYS A 273 -27.51 -18.03 21.23
N LEU A 274 -28.80 -18.04 21.54
CA LEU A 274 -29.25 -18.29 22.91
C LEU A 274 -29.01 -19.78 23.17
N ASN A 275 -28.23 -20.08 24.22
CA ASN A 275 -27.94 -21.45 24.64
C ASN A 275 -29.21 -22.18 25.08
#